data_AF-A0A317Z4F6-F1
#
_entry.id   AF-A0A317Z4F6-F1
#
_cell.length_a   1.000
_cell.length_b   1.000
_cell.length_c   1.000
_cell.angle_alpha   90.00
_cell.angle_beta   90.00
_cell.angle_gamma   90.00
#
_symmetry.space_group_name_H-M   'P 1'
#
loop_
_entity.id
_entity.type
_entity.pdbx_description
1 polymer ?
#
loop_
_entity_poly.entity_id
_entity_poly.type
_entity_poly.pdbx_seq_one_letter_code
_entity_poly.pdbx_strand_id
1 'polypeptide(L)'
;GMPTYFEADTSLFEKVDNVLKSLNQNGREGLIVSGDSFIGTNEQRQAILEYFPNALAVEMEATAIAQTCYQFNVPFIVTRAISDLADGEAGMTFEAFLKVA
;
A
#
# COMPACT_ATOMS: atom_id res chain seq x y z
N GLY A 1 -17.50 11.88 -11.71
CA GLY A 1 -16.61 12.02 -10.55
C GLY A 1 -15.75 10.79 -10.45
N MET A 2 -14.66 10.83 -9.68
CA MET A 2 -13.88 9.63 -9.36
C MET A 2 -14.53 8.88 -8.19
N PRO A 3 -14.42 7.53 -8.13
CA PRO A 3 -14.86 6.78 -6.97
C PRO A 3 -13.97 7.09 -5.75
N THR A 4 -14.50 6.80 -4.55
CA THR A 4 -13.73 6.93 -3.29
C THR A 4 -12.66 5.85 -3.15
N TYR A 5 -12.87 4.69 -3.77
CA TYR A 5 -11.97 3.53 -3.76
C TYR A 5 -11.74 3.03 -5.18
N PHE A 6 -10.53 2.55 -5.44
CA PHE A 6 -10.17 1.88 -6.69
C PHE A 6 -9.86 0.41 -6.39
N GLU A 7 -10.74 -0.47 -6.85
CA GLU A 7 -10.62 -1.91 -6.63
C GLU A 7 -9.54 -2.51 -7.56
N ALA A 8 -8.64 -3.29 -6.98
CA ALA A 8 -7.65 -4.05 -7.74
C ALA A 8 -8.30 -5.25 -8.45
N ASP A 9 -7.67 -5.71 -9.52
CA ASP A 9 -8.16 -6.85 -10.30
C ASP A 9 -7.95 -8.18 -9.56
N THR A 10 -9.05 -8.92 -9.35
CA THR A 10 -9.03 -10.21 -8.63
C THR A 10 -8.15 -11.27 -9.30
N SER A 11 -8.09 -11.30 -10.65
CA SER A 11 -7.26 -12.28 -11.36
C SER A 11 -5.77 -12.00 -11.19
N LEU A 12 -5.39 -10.73 -11.05
CA LEU A 12 -4.01 -10.34 -10.72
C LEU A 12 -3.69 -10.67 -9.25
N PHE A 13 -4.65 -10.50 -8.35
CA PHE A 13 -4.49 -10.91 -6.95
C PHE A 13 -4.22 -12.40 -6.81
N GLU A 14 -5.00 -13.26 -7.47
CA GLU A 14 -4.80 -14.71 -7.45
C GLU A 14 -3.39 -15.10 -7.95
N LYS A 15 -2.88 -14.40 -8.97
CA LYS A 15 -1.51 -14.62 -9.46
C LYS A 15 -0.46 -14.25 -8.41
N VAL A 16 -0.63 -13.11 -7.73
CA VAL A 16 0.27 -12.69 -6.66
C VAL A 16 0.24 -13.67 -5.48
N ASP A 17 -0.95 -14.07 -5.04
CA ASP A 17 -1.11 -15.03 -3.93
C ASP A 17 -0.45 -16.39 -4.24
N ASN A 18 -0.59 -16.89 -5.47
CA ASN A 18 0.11 -18.09 -5.91
C ASN A 18 1.64 -17.95 -5.87
N VAL A 19 2.17 -16.79 -6.27
CA VAL A 19 3.62 -16.50 -6.17
C VAL A 19 4.06 -16.47 -4.71
N LEU A 20 3.34 -15.77 -3.82
CA LEU A 20 3.68 -15.69 -2.40
C LEU A 20 3.70 -17.08 -1.75
N LYS A 21 2.70 -17.92 -2.04
CA LYS A 21 2.65 -19.31 -1.59
C LYS A 21 3.85 -20.12 -2.08
N SER A 22 4.21 -19.98 -3.36
CA SER A 22 5.35 -20.70 -3.95
C SER A 22 6.70 -20.31 -3.33
N LEU A 23 6.82 -19.06 -2.88
CA LEU A 23 8.02 -18.53 -2.22
C LEU A 23 8.00 -18.72 -0.70
N ASN A 24 6.93 -19.31 -0.15
CA ASN A 24 6.70 -19.41 1.30
C ASN A 24 6.80 -18.05 2.00
N GLN A 25 6.26 -17.00 1.36
CA GLN A 25 6.23 -15.63 1.86
C GLN A 25 4.84 -15.29 2.39
N ASN A 26 4.80 -14.51 3.47
CA ASN A 26 3.54 -14.02 4.03
C ASN A 26 3.08 -12.78 3.26
N GLY A 27 1.80 -12.74 2.89
CA GLY A 27 1.14 -11.56 2.34
C GLY A 27 -0.13 -11.22 3.12
N ARG A 28 -0.53 -9.96 3.09
CA ARG A 28 -1.85 -9.53 3.55
C ARG A 28 -2.54 -8.72 2.46
N GLU A 29 -3.79 -9.07 2.20
CA GLU A 29 -4.70 -8.27 1.39
C GLU A 29 -5.32 -7.19 2.27
N GLY A 30 -5.42 -5.97 1.75
CA GLY A 30 -6.19 -4.90 2.37
C GLY A 30 -5.92 -3.53 1.78
N LEU A 31 -6.48 -2.51 2.43
CA LEU A 31 -6.49 -1.14 1.94
C LEU A 31 -5.09 -0.51 2.03
N ILE A 32 -4.60 0.00 0.90
CA ILE A 32 -3.45 0.90 0.83
C ILE A 32 -4.01 2.31 0.58
N VAL A 33 -3.58 3.28 1.38
CA VAL A 33 -3.94 4.69 1.19
C VAL A 33 -2.74 5.49 0.67
N SER A 34 -2.99 6.49 -0.16
CA SER A 34 -1.93 7.33 -0.73
C SER A 34 -2.13 8.80 -0.40
N GLY A 35 -1.03 9.51 -0.18
CA GLY A 35 -1.01 10.97 -0.05
C GLY A 35 0.35 11.54 -0.42
N ASP A 36 0.39 12.84 -0.74
CA ASP A 36 1.60 13.51 -1.21
C ASP A 36 2.49 13.98 -0.03
N SER A 37 2.70 13.08 0.93
CA SER A 37 3.44 13.36 2.17
C SER A 37 4.00 12.07 2.76
N PHE A 38 5.26 12.12 3.19
CA PHE A 38 5.84 11.05 3.98
C PHE A 38 5.23 11.04 5.39
N ILE A 39 4.72 9.89 5.81
CA ILE A 39 4.09 9.68 7.12
C ILE A 39 5.13 9.08 8.05
N GLY A 40 5.67 9.90 8.95
CA GLY A 40 6.77 9.51 9.83
C GLY A 40 6.41 9.41 11.31
N THR A 41 5.25 9.96 11.73
CA THR A 41 4.87 10.02 13.15
C THR A 41 3.56 9.30 13.45
N ASN A 42 3.42 8.90 14.72
CA ASN A 42 2.21 8.25 15.21
C ASN A 42 0.97 9.15 15.08
N GLU A 43 1.11 10.46 15.29
CA GLU A 43 0.00 11.42 15.15
C GLU A 43 -0.51 11.46 13.71
N GLN A 44 0.39 11.48 12.72
CA GLN A 44 0.01 11.46 11.31
C GLN A 44 -0.66 10.12 10.93
N ARG A 45 -0.10 9.01 11.42
CA ARG A 45 -0.68 7.67 11.23
C ARG A 45 -2.08 7.58 11.85
N GLN A 46 -2.27 8.10 13.06
CA GLN A 46 -3.56 8.06 13.75
C GLN A 46 -4.61 8.91 13.03
N ALA A 47 -4.23 10.09 12.54
CA ALA A 47 -5.12 10.93 11.72
C ALA A 47 -5.61 10.19 10.47
N ILE A 48 -4.75 9.40 9.81
CA ILE A 48 -5.16 8.57 8.67
C ILE A 48 -6.16 7.48 9.11
N LEU A 49 -5.89 6.80 10.23
CA LEU A 49 -6.75 5.73 10.74
C LEU A 49 -8.12 6.22 11.21
N GLU A 50 -8.27 7.50 11.57
CA GLU A 50 -9.58 8.10 11.86
C GLU A 50 -10.49 8.13 10.62
N TYR A 51 -9.93 8.38 9.44
CA TYR A 51 -10.68 8.38 8.18
C TYR A 51 -10.75 7.00 7.51
N PHE A 52 -9.69 6.20 7.65
CA PHE A 52 -9.53 4.89 7.03
C PHE A 52 -9.13 3.82 8.06
N PRO A 53 -10.04 3.37 8.95
CA PRO A 53 -9.72 2.46 10.05
C PRO A 53 -9.14 1.09 9.63
N ASN A 54 -9.39 0.69 8.39
CA ASN A 54 -8.95 -0.59 7.83
C ASN A 54 -7.69 -0.46 6.96
N ALA A 55 -7.05 0.72 6.91
CA ALA A 55 -5.80 0.91 6.17
C ALA A 55 -4.69 0.02 6.74
N LEU A 56 -4.06 -0.77 5.86
CA LEU A 56 -2.93 -1.65 6.21
C LEU A 56 -1.59 -0.99 5.93
N ALA A 57 -1.52 -0.09 4.95
CA ALA A 57 -0.32 0.64 4.58
C ALA A 57 -0.66 2.04 4.07
N VAL A 58 0.28 2.97 4.25
CA VAL A 58 0.26 4.30 3.64
C VAL A 58 1.52 4.49 2.81
N GLU A 59 1.37 5.07 1.62
CA GLU A 59 2.45 5.41 0.71
C GLU A 59 2.04 6.62 -0.15
N MET A 60 2.70 6.86 -1.29
CA MET A 60 2.58 8.13 -2.01
C MET A 60 2.03 8.02 -3.45
N GLU A 61 1.97 6.83 -4.06
CA GLU A 61 1.67 6.70 -5.50
C GLU A 61 0.55 5.73 -5.87
N ALA A 62 0.22 4.73 -5.03
CA ALA A 62 -0.64 3.61 -5.39
C ALA A 62 -2.02 4.06 -5.90
N THR A 63 -2.65 5.01 -5.20
CA THR A 63 -3.96 5.55 -5.55
C THR A 63 -3.90 6.36 -6.85
N ALA A 64 -2.81 7.09 -7.11
CA ALA A 64 -2.65 7.85 -8.36
C ALA A 64 -2.48 6.92 -9.57
N ILE A 65 -1.72 5.82 -9.40
CA ILE A 65 -1.58 4.77 -10.41
C ILE A 65 -2.94 4.09 -10.63
N ALA A 66 -3.62 3.68 -9.56
CA ALA A 66 -4.94 3.05 -9.61
C ALA A 66 -5.99 3.95 -10.28
N GLN A 67 -6.01 5.24 -9.97
CA GLN A 67 -6.86 6.24 -10.60
C GLN A 67 -6.61 6.33 -12.11
N THR A 68 -5.33 6.33 -12.53
CA THR A 68 -4.98 6.33 -13.94
C THR A 68 -5.46 5.05 -14.62
N CYS A 69 -5.18 3.89 -14.04
CA CYS A 69 -5.65 2.60 -14.54
C CYS A 69 -7.19 2.55 -14.69
N TYR A 70 -7.92 3.07 -13.70
CA TYR A 70 -9.38 3.20 -13.74
C TYR A 70 -9.84 4.08 -14.91
N GLN A 71 -9.21 5.23 -15.14
CA GLN A 71 -9.56 6.12 -16.26
C GLN A 71 -9.38 5.47 -17.63
N PHE A 72 -8.44 4.55 -17.76
CA PHE A 72 -8.11 3.87 -19.01
C PHE A 72 -8.65 2.43 -19.11
N ASN A 73 -9.46 1.98 -18.14
CA ASN A 73 -9.97 0.61 -18.05
C ASN A 73 -8.85 -0.45 -18.12
N VAL A 74 -7.74 -0.20 -17.45
CA VAL A 74 -6.60 -1.11 -17.37
C VAL A 74 -6.65 -1.86 -16.03
N PRO A 75 -6.70 -3.21 -16.02
CA PRO A 75 -6.59 -3.99 -14.78
C PRO A 75 -5.28 -3.70 -14.06
N PHE A 76 -5.32 -3.58 -12.73
CA PHE A 76 -4.14 -3.28 -11.93
C PHE A 76 -4.11 -4.07 -10.62
N ILE A 77 -2.92 -4.22 -10.06
CA ILE A 77 -2.69 -4.63 -8.67
C ILE A 77 -1.53 -3.83 -8.12
N VAL A 78 -1.58 -3.48 -6.84
CA VAL A 78 -0.46 -2.87 -6.13
C VAL A 78 0.03 -3.84 -5.07
N THR A 79 1.34 -4.05 -5.04
CA THR A 79 2.03 -4.80 -3.98
C THR A 79 3.01 -3.86 -3.29
N ARG A 80 3.07 -3.92 -1.96
CA ARG A 80 4.00 -3.14 -1.15
C ARG A 80 4.63 -4.04 -0.10
N ALA A 81 5.95 -3.94 0.03
CA ALA A 81 6.65 -4.48 1.19
C ALA A 81 6.68 -3.41 2.28
N ILE A 82 6.42 -3.80 3.53
CA ILE A 82 6.39 -2.87 4.65
C ILE A 82 7.82 -2.61 5.11
N SER A 83 8.31 -1.38 4.90
CA SER A 83 9.64 -0.92 5.28
C SER A 83 9.75 -0.43 6.72
N ASP A 84 8.67 0.13 7.25
CA ASP A 84 8.59 0.75 8.57
C ASP A 84 7.13 0.77 9.06
N LEU A 85 6.92 1.21 10.30
CA LEU A 85 5.62 1.19 10.97
C LEU A 85 4.97 2.57 11.13
N ALA A 86 5.57 3.62 10.55
CA ALA A 86 5.14 5.01 10.67
C ALA A 86 4.84 5.43 12.13
N ASP A 87 5.71 5.04 13.06
CA ASP A 87 5.52 5.17 14.51
C ASP A 87 6.53 6.13 15.19
N GLY A 88 7.30 6.89 14.39
CA GLY A 88 8.32 7.83 14.87
C GLY A 88 9.76 7.42 14.54
N GLU A 89 10.00 6.17 14.13
CA GLU A 89 11.33 5.68 13.73
C GLU A 89 11.48 5.43 12.22
N ALA A 90 10.50 5.86 11.43
CA ALA A 90 10.34 5.53 10.01
C ALA A 90 11.57 5.84 9.15
N GLY A 91 12.25 6.97 9.39
CA GLY A 91 13.43 7.37 8.61
C GLY A 91 14.62 6.40 8.77
N MET A 92 14.88 5.91 9.97
CA MET A 92 16.00 4.97 10.22
C MET A 92 15.67 3.54 9.77
N THR A 93 14.41 3.13 9.93
CA THR A 93 13.95 1.78 9.51
C THR A 93 13.87 1.65 7.99
N PHE A 94 13.46 2.70 7.28
CA PHE A 94 13.43 2.72 5.83
C PHE A 94 14.81 2.52 5.18
N GLU A 95 15.84 3.24 5.64
CA GLU A 95 17.21 3.08 5.11
C GLU A 95 17.79 1.68 5.35
N ALA A 96 17.45 1.06 6.48
CA ALA A 96 17.85 -0.30 6.79
C ALA A 96 17.16 -1.32 5.87
N PHE A 97 15.87 -1.13 5.60
CA PHE A 97 15.09 -1.98 4.71
C PHE A 97 15.63 -1.99 3.28
N LEU A 98 15.99 -0.82 2.73
CA LEU A 98 16.51 -0.71 1.35
C LEU A 98 17.79 -1.53 1.10
N LYS A 99 18.55 -1.91 2.14
CA LYS A 99 19.77 -2.70 1.99
C LYS A 99 19.53 -4.20 1.86
N VAL A 100 18.33 -4.67 2.22
CA VAL A 100 17.97 -6.10 2.27
C VAL A 100 16.83 -6.48 1.32
N ALA A 101 16.18 -5.49 0.71
CA ALA A 101 15.08 -5.65 -0.24
C ALA A 101 15.56 -6.05 -1.65
#